data_AF-A0A318HQ24-F1
#
_entry.id   AF-A0A318HQ24-F1
#
_cell.length_a   1.000
_cell.length_b   1.000
_cell.length_c   1.000
_cell.angle_alpha   90.00
_cell.angle_beta   90.00
_cell.angle_gamma   90.00
#
_symmetry.space_group_name_H-M   'P 1'
#
loop_
_entity.id
_entity.type
_entity.pdbx_description
1 polymer ?
#
loop_
_entity_poly.entity_id
_entity_poly.type
_entity_poly.pdbx_seq_one_letter_code
_entity_poly.pdbx_strand_id
1 'polypeptide(L)'
;MKIIKVFAPYSKYSLHDGRIQKMTFEHGNLVFHFDKIFSYDDDGEHTHKAKVIFEQVDVDDMNVLVFDSTLRDVFHGEQIDFDTYQQRYKNSEFEVIDEMTNWGQAMFQGWLRTNDVPVHCIMTLYFGGRMIYDIEDESE
;
A
#
# COMPACT_ATOMS: atom_id res chain seq x y z
N MET A 1 -5.76 -13.39 11.86
CA MET A 1 -5.77 -12.44 13.01
C MET A 1 -5.89 -10.96 12.58
N LYS A 2 -6.77 -10.16 13.20
CA LYS A 2 -6.91 -8.69 12.96
C LYS A 2 -6.21 -7.83 14.01
N ILE A 3 -5.39 -6.88 13.58
CA ILE A 3 -4.61 -5.98 14.44
C ILE A 3 -4.81 -4.54 13.98
N ILE A 4 -5.28 -3.68 14.88
CA ILE A 4 -5.40 -2.24 14.62
C ILE A 4 -4.01 -1.61 14.73
N LYS A 5 -3.58 -0.85 13.71
CA LYS A 5 -2.35 -0.07 13.77
C LYS A 5 -2.49 0.99 14.86
N VAL A 6 -1.58 0.94 15.83
CA VAL A 6 -1.38 2.03 16.80
C VAL A 6 -0.19 2.86 16.34
N PHE A 7 -0.34 4.19 16.39
CA PHE A 7 0.74 5.12 16.09
C PHE A 7 1.72 5.15 17.25
N ALA A 8 2.82 4.42 17.07
CA ALA A 8 3.90 4.26 18.03
C ALA A 8 5.24 4.32 17.27
N PRO A 9 6.37 4.57 17.96
CA PRO A 9 7.69 4.60 17.33
C PRO A 9 8.04 3.32 16.57
N TYR A 10 7.42 2.20 16.94
CA TYR A 10 7.59 0.90 16.31
C TYR A 10 6.24 0.34 15.87
N SER A 11 6.16 -0.10 14.61
CA SER A 11 5.05 -0.92 14.12
C SER A 11 5.45 -2.39 14.21
N LYS A 12 4.52 -3.26 14.62
CA LYS A 12 4.78 -4.71 14.62
C LYS A 12 5.00 -5.25 13.20
N TYR A 13 4.29 -4.69 12.23
CA TYR A 13 4.38 -5.08 10.83
C TYR A 13 4.91 -3.92 9.98
N SER A 14 5.79 -4.28 9.05
CA SER A 14 6.35 -3.45 8.00
C SER A 14 5.70 -3.81 6.67
N LEU A 15 5.36 -2.80 5.89
CA LEU A 15 4.88 -2.95 4.51
C LEU A 15 6.02 -2.75 3.49
N HIS A 16 7.19 -2.30 3.93
CA HIS A 16 8.40 -2.23 3.11
C HIS A 16 8.69 -3.57 2.41
N ASP A 17 9.02 -3.53 1.13
CA ASP A 17 9.19 -4.66 0.19
C ASP A 17 7.94 -5.51 -0.07
N GLY A 18 6.81 -5.20 0.59
CA GLY A 18 5.53 -5.84 0.33
C GLY A 18 4.93 -5.38 -0.99
N ARG A 19 4.22 -6.27 -1.69
CA ARG A 19 3.60 -5.98 -2.98
C ARG A 19 2.09 -5.99 -2.88
N ILE A 20 1.49 -4.84 -3.14
CA ILE A 20 0.04 -4.74 -3.28
C ILE A 20 -0.34 -5.33 -4.64
N GLN A 21 -1.02 -6.46 -4.62
CA GLN A 21 -1.46 -7.19 -5.82
C GLN A 21 -2.85 -6.75 -6.28
N LYS A 22 -3.65 -6.21 -5.37
CA LYS A 22 -5.02 -5.77 -5.64
C LYS A 22 -5.46 -4.73 -4.63
N MET A 23 -6.28 -3.79 -5.09
CA MET A 23 -7.01 -2.86 -4.25
C MET A 23 -8.51 -3.02 -4.46
N THR A 24 -9.28 -3.05 -3.38
CA THR A 24 -10.75 -3.10 -3.42
C THR A 24 -11.34 -2.02 -2.52
N PHE A 25 -12.35 -1.32 -3.02
CA PHE A 25 -13.06 -0.29 -2.26
C PHE A 25 -14.54 -0.65 -2.17
N GLU A 26 -15.03 -0.90 -0.95
CA GLU A 26 -16.43 -1.25 -0.70
C GLU A 26 -16.89 -0.66 0.65
N HIS A 27 -18.08 -0.06 0.67
CA HIS A 27 -18.69 0.51 1.88
C HIS A 27 -17.77 1.46 2.66
N GLY A 28 -16.98 2.29 1.96
CA GLY A 28 -16.05 3.24 2.56
C GLY A 28 -14.74 2.63 3.06
N ASN A 29 -14.51 1.33 2.85
CA ASN A 29 -13.26 0.67 3.23
C ASN A 29 -12.40 0.40 2.00
N LEU A 30 -11.16 0.88 2.02
CA LEU A 30 -10.15 0.53 1.02
C LEU A 30 -9.29 -0.60 1.57
N VAL A 31 -9.15 -1.67 0.80
CA VAL A 31 -8.39 -2.86 1.19
C VAL A 31 -7.26 -3.09 0.20
N PHE A 32 -6.04 -3.09 0.70
CA PHE A 32 -4.85 -3.52 -0.03
C PHE A 32 -4.60 -5.00 0.26
N HIS A 33 -4.52 -5.80 -0.79
CA HIS A 33 -4.20 -7.22 -0.72
C HIS A 33 -2.71 -7.37 -1.03
N PHE A 34 -1.93 -7.70 -0.01
CA PHE A 34 -0.49 -7.90 -0.16
C PHE A 34 -0.18 -9.35 -0.50
N ASP A 35 0.89 -9.58 -1.26
CA ASP A 35 1.48 -10.91 -1.42
C ASP A 35 1.99 -11.42 -0.05
N LYS A 36 2.70 -10.54 0.66
CA LYS A 36 3.18 -10.70 2.03
C LYS A 36 3.55 -9.35 2.64
N ILE A 37 3.64 -9.34 3.96
CA ILE A 37 4.18 -8.25 4.77
C ILE A 37 5.18 -8.82 5.78
N PHE A 38 5.95 -7.97 6.46
CA PHE A 38 7.08 -8.42 7.27
C PHE A 38 6.90 -8.08 8.75
N SER A 39 7.45 -8.89 9.63
CA SER A 39 7.65 -8.55 11.04
C SER A 39 9.04 -8.99 11.50
N TYR A 40 9.53 -8.35 12.55
CA TYR A 40 10.87 -8.59 13.08
C TYR A 40 10.81 -8.83 14.58
N ASP A 41 11.49 -9.87 15.05
CA ASP A 41 11.72 -10.16 16.46
C ASP A 41 13.14 -10.74 16.67
N ASP A 42 13.40 -11.28 17.87
CA ASP A 42 14.71 -11.84 18.22
C ASP A 42 15.11 -13.05 17.36
N ASP A 43 14.14 -13.74 16.75
CA ASP A 43 14.37 -14.89 15.86
C ASP A 43 14.59 -14.46 14.38
N GLY A 44 14.40 -13.17 14.07
CA GLY A 44 14.72 -12.58 12.78
C GLY A 44 13.50 -12.03 12.03
N GLU A 45 13.54 -12.14 10.70
CA GLU A 45 12.46 -11.69 9.80
C GLU A 45 11.43 -12.81 9.59
N HIS A 46 10.15 -12.42 9.65
CA HIS A 46 9.02 -13.31 9.37
C HIS A 46 8.13 -12.69 8.30
N THR A 47 7.58 -13.52 7.42
CA THR A 47 6.67 -13.09 6.34
C THR A 47 5.25 -13.54 6.62
N HIS A 48 4.28 -12.67 6.36
CA HIS A 48 2.88 -12.92 6.63
C HIS A 48 2.03 -12.59 5.41
N LYS A 49 1.15 -13.49 4.98
CA LYS A 49 0.13 -13.12 4.02
C LYS A 49 -0.93 -12.26 4.69
N ALA A 50 -1.25 -11.10 4.11
CA ALA A 50 -2.07 -10.12 4.81
C ALA A 50 -2.87 -9.21 3.88
N LYS A 51 -3.92 -8.64 4.44
CA LYS A 51 -4.61 -7.47 3.89
C LYS A 51 -4.42 -6.29 4.82
N VAL A 52 -4.33 -5.09 4.25
CA VAL A 52 -4.35 -3.84 5.00
C VAL A 52 -5.66 -3.13 4.68
N ILE A 53 -6.45 -2.84 5.70
CA ILE A 53 -7.77 -2.22 5.57
C ILE A 53 -7.68 -0.81 6.13
N PHE A 54 -8.07 0.17 5.33
CA PHE A 54 -8.31 1.55 5.74
C PHE A 54 -9.81 1.80 5.77
N GLU A 55 -10.32 2.23 6.92
CA GLU A 55 -11.75 2.52 7.08
C GLU A 55 -12.07 4.00 6.86
N GLN A 56 -13.27 4.29 6.35
CA GLN A 56 -13.75 5.64 6.08
C GLN A 56 -12.80 6.42 5.17
N VAL A 57 -12.38 5.79 4.07
CA VAL A 57 -11.54 6.40 3.04
C VAL A 57 -12.39 7.29 2.15
N ASP A 58 -11.89 8.49 1.91
CA ASP A 58 -12.36 9.33 0.81
C ASP A 58 -11.47 9.07 -0.40
N VAL A 59 -11.99 8.31 -1.37
CA VAL A 59 -11.24 7.94 -2.59
C VAL A 59 -11.15 9.09 -3.58
N ASP A 60 -12.00 10.11 -3.47
CA ASP A 60 -11.98 11.29 -4.32
C ASP A 60 -10.79 12.20 -3.96
N ASP A 61 -10.34 12.14 -2.70
CA ASP A 61 -9.15 12.85 -2.19
C ASP A 61 -7.84 12.03 -2.32
N MET A 62 -7.90 10.82 -2.87
CA MET A 62 -6.71 10.02 -3.15
C MET A 62 -5.96 10.55 -4.37
N ASN A 63 -4.63 10.60 -4.26
CA ASN A 63 -3.76 11.04 -5.35
C ASN A 63 -2.73 9.96 -5.65
N VAL A 64 -2.62 9.59 -6.92
CA VAL A 64 -1.59 8.68 -7.41
C VAL A 64 -0.72 9.40 -8.44
N LEU A 65 0.56 9.56 -8.12
CA LEU A 65 1.56 10.05 -9.06
C LEU A 65 2.22 8.85 -9.73
N VAL A 66 2.03 8.70 -11.03
CA VAL A 66 2.65 7.65 -11.84
C VAL A 66 3.68 8.29 -12.76
N PHE A 67 4.91 7.80 -12.67
CA PHE A 67 6.04 8.37 -13.39
C PHE A 67 6.26 7.60 -14.69
N ASP A 68 6.98 8.23 -15.62
CA ASP A 68 7.32 7.58 -16.90
C ASP A 68 8.51 6.61 -16.76
N SER A 69 9.28 6.72 -15.68
CA SER A 69 10.47 5.89 -15.43
C SER A 69 10.79 5.77 -13.94
N THR A 70 11.88 5.06 -13.64
CA THR A 70 12.40 4.82 -12.28
C THR A 70 13.65 5.65 -11.99
N LEU A 71 14.12 6.42 -12.96
CA LEU A 71 15.36 7.17 -12.90
C LEU A 71 15.17 8.51 -12.20
N ARG A 72 16.24 8.96 -11.52
CA ARG A 72 16.32 10.23 -10.78
C ARG A 72 16.79 11.38 -11.68
N ASP A 73 16.18 11.52 -12.84
CA ASP A 73 16.46 12.64 -13.75
C ASP A 73 15.31 13.65 -13.68
N VAL A 74 15.00 14.37 -14.77
CA VAL A 74 13.85 15.27 -14.82
C VAL A 74 12.55 14.50 -14.54
N PHE A 75 11.72 15.05 -13.64
CA PHE A 75 10.41 14.50 -13.31
C PHE A 75 9.48 14.57 -14.53
N HIS A 76 8.98 13.41 -14.95
CA HIS A 76 7.94 13.26 -15.95
C HIS A 76 6.95 12.18 -15.50
N GLY A 77 5.66 12.49 -15.57
CA GLY A 77 4.59 11.60 -15.12
C GLY A 77 3.23 12.30 -15.11
N GLU A 78 2.24 11.61 -14.57
CA GLU A 78 0.87 12.07 -14.43
C GLU A 78 0.37 11.91 -12.99
N GLN A 79 -0.54 12.80 -12.58
CA GLN A 79 -1.37 12.62 -11.40
C GLN A 79 -2.72 12.08 -11.85
N ILE A 80 -3.14 10.97 -11.25
CA ILE A 80 -4.42 10.31 -11.54
C ILE A 80 -5.20 10.05 -10.26
N ASP A 81 -6.52 9.97 -10.40
CA ASP A 81 -7.44 9.57 -9.34
C ASP A 81 -7.44 8.03 -9.14
N PHE A 82 -8.13 7.57 -8.08
CA PHE A 82 -8.21 6.16 -7.74
C PHE A 82 -8.94 5.33 -8.80
N ASP A 83 -10.00 5.87 -9.41
CA ASP A 83 -10.77 5.17 -10.44
C ASP A 83 -9.92 4.93 -11.71
N THR A 84 -9.17 5.93 -12.13
CA THR A 84 -8.22 5.82 -13.25
C THR A 84 -7.12 4.83 -12.93
N TYR A 85 -6.59 4.85 -11.69
CA TYR A 85 -5.61 3.85 -11.25
C TYR A 85 -6.19 2.43 -11.35
N GLN A 86 -7.41 2.21 -10.84
CA GLN A 86 -8.09 0.92 -10.89
C GLN A 86 -8.39 0.46 -12.32
N GLN A 87 -8.64 1.38 -13.27
CA GLN A 87 -8.86 1.02 -14.67
C GLN A 87 -7.56 0.61 -15.38
N ARG A 88 -6.47 1.35 -15.16
CA ARG A 88 -5.19 1.15 -15.87
C ARG A 88 -4.32 0.07 -15.26
N TYR A 89 -4.34 -0.07 -13.93
CA TYR A 89 -3.34 -0.84 -13.17
C TYR A 89 -3.96 -1.93 -12.28
N LYS A 90 -5.20 -2.34 -12.54
CA LYS A 90 -5.91 -3.39 -11.77
C LYS A 90 -5.11 -4.68 -11.56
N ASN A 91 -4.32 -5.05 -12.56
CA ASN A 91 -3.54 -6.29 -12.60
C ASN A 91 -2.04 -6.04 -12.39
N SER A 92 -1.65 -4.80 -12.08
CA SER A 92 -0.28 -4.43 -11.76
C SER A 92 0.01 -4.67 -10.28
N GLU A 93 1.25 -5.02 -9.98
CA GLU A 93 1.75 -5.03 -8.61
C GLU A 93 2.38 -3.69 -8.26
N PHE A 94 2.09 -3.19 -7.05
CA PHE A 94 2.76 -2.03 -6.48
C PHE A 94 3.63 -2.46 -5.29
N GLU A 95 4.94 -2.49 -5.51
CA GLU A 95 5.96 -2.83 -4.51
C GLU A 95 6.28 -1.58 -3.68
N VAL A 96 6.07 -1.66 -2.37
CA VAL A 96 6.27 -0.56 -1.43
C VAL A 96 7.74 -0.48 -1.02
N ILE A 97 8.36 0.68 -1.16
CA ILE A 97 9.73 0.99 -0.74
C ILE A 97 9.74 1.95 0.43
N ASP A 98 8.93 3.01 0.38
CA ASP A 98 8.74 3.88 1.52
C ASP A 98 7.26 3.88 1.92
N GLU A 99 7.01 3.72 3.22
CA GLU A 99 5.68 3.86 3.80
C GLU A 99 5.70 4.98 4.85
N MET A 100 4.67 5.81 4.82
CA MET A 100 4.39 6.77 5.87
C MET A 100 2.92 6.67 6.25
N THR A 101 2.65 6.39 7.52
CA THR A 101 1.30 6.38 8.06
C THR A 101 1.24 7.29 9.26
N ASN A 102 0.27 8.21 9.26
CA ASN A 102 0.03 9.15 10.35
C ASN A 102 -1.48 9.24 10.64
N TRP A 103 -1.89 10.14 11.54
CA TRP A 103 -3.30 10.36 11.88
C TRP A 103 -4.12 10.82 10.68
N GLY A 104 -4.73 9.85 9.99
CA GLY A 104 -5.69 10.06 8.92
C GLY A 104 -5.09 10.16 7.52
N GLN A 105 -3.80 9.86 7.36
CA GLN A 105 -3.15 9.80 6.05
C GLN A 105 -2.19 8.61 5.97
N ALA A 106 -2.16 7.97 4.81
CA ALA A 106 -1.12 7.03 4.44
C ALA A 106 -0.52 7.42 3.08
N MET A 107 0.81 7.29 2.97
CA MET A 107 1.56 7.47 1.74
C MET A 107 2.41 6.21 1.50
N PHE A 108 2.39 5.73 0.27
CA PHE A 108 3.23 4.64 -0.21
C PHE A 108 4.01 5.11 -1.42
N GLN A 109 5.31 4.87 -1.41
CA GLN A 109 6.19 5.13 -2.54
C GLN A 109 6.86 3.83 -2.95
N GLY A 110 7.03 3.60 -4.25
CA GLY A 110 7.80 2.47 -4.74
C GLY A 110 7.62 2.20 -6.21
N TRP A 111 7.52 0.92 -6.58
CA TRP A 111 7.58 0.47 -7.97
C TRP A 111 6.24 -0.10 -8.43
N LEU A 112 5.63 0.53 -9.42
CA LEU A 112 4.44 0.04 -10.10
C LEU A 112 4.83 -0.78 -11.33
N ARG A 113 4.44 -2.05 -11.36
CA ARG A 113 4.76 -2.98 -12.45
C ARG A 113 3.73 -2.86 -13.58
N THR A 114 4.08 -2.10 -14.62
CA THR A 114 3.22 -1.90 -15.81
C THR A 114 3.65 -2.78 -16.99
N ASN A 115 4.96 -2.97 -17.18
CA ASN A 115 5.61 -3.77 -18.24
C ASN A 115 6.86 -4.48 -17.67
N ASP A 116 7.80 -4.90 -18.54
CA ASP A 116 9.10 -5.48 -18.14
C ASP A 116 9.90 -4.54 -17.21
N VAL A 117 9.76 -3.23 -17.40
CA VAL A 117 10.39 -2.21 -16.57
C VAL A 117 9.32 -1.56 -15.70
N PRO A 118 9.43 -1.63 -14.36
CA PRO A 118 8.54 -0.90 -13.47
C PRO A 118 8.71 0.61 -13.62
N VAL A 119 7.74 1.38 -13.11
CA VAL A 119 7.81 2.84 -12.98
C VAL A 119 7.74 3.26 -11.52
N HIS A 120 8.25 4.45 -11.20
CA HIS A 120 8.06 5.00 -9.85
C HIS A 120 6.60 5.40 -9.65
N CYS A 121 6.09 5.18 -8.44
CA CYS A 121 4.72 5.50 -8.07
C CYS A 121 4.68 6.04 -6.64
N ILE A 122 3.89 7.10 -6.43
CA ILE A 122 3.56 7.62 -5.10
C ILE A 122 2.03 7.64 -4.97
N MET A 123 1.51 6.91 -3.99
CA MET A 123 0.09 6.88 -3.67
C MET A 123 -0.13 7.51 -2.31
N THR A 124 -1.03 8.49 -2.24
CA THR A 124 -1.46 9.13 -1.00
C THR A 124 -2.96 8.92 -0.82
N LEU A 125 -3.36 8.53 0.39
CA LEU A 125 -4.76 8.37 0.75
C LEU A 125 -5.06 8.96 2.13
N TYR A 126 -6.30 9.38 2.32
CA TYR A 126 -6.83 9.90 3.57
C TYR A 126 -7.92 9.00 4.10
N PHE A 127 -7.97 8.81 5.42
CA PHE A 127 -8.93 7.91 6.05
C PHE A 127 -9.37 8.43 7.42
N GLY A 128 -10.68 8.42 7.68
CA GLY A 128 -11.25 8.87 8.96
C GLY A 128 -11.31 7.78 10.04
N GLY A 129 -11.13 6.52 9.66
CA GLY A 129 -11.28 5.36 10.53
C GLY A 129 -9.95 4.72 10.93
N ARG A 130 -9.97 3.40 11.11
CA ARG A 130 -8.79 2.63 11.52
C ARG A 130 -8.00 2.14 10.31
N MET A 131 -6.69 2.02 10.50
CA MET A 131 -5.84 1.15 9.68
C MET A 131 -5.69 -0.20 10.38
N ILE A 132 -5.99 -1.29 9.69
CA ILE A 132 -6.07 -2.64 10.27
C ILE A 132 -5.23 -3.59 9.42
N TYR A 133 -4.31 -4.31 10.05
CA TYR A 133 -3.67 -5.50 9.48
C TYR A 133 -4.58 -6.70 9.71
N ASP A 134 -5.04 -7.34 8.63
CA ASP A 134 -5.76 -8.60 8.66
C ASP A 134 -4.81 -9.70 8.16
N ILE A 135 -4.10 -10.31 9.10
CA ILE A 135 -3.13 -11.37 8.86
C ILE A 135 -3.88 -12.68 8.60
N GLU A 136 -3.61 -13.37 7.50
CA GLU A 136 -4.14 -14.72 7.30
C GLU A 136 -3.51 -15.66 8.34
N ASP A 137 -4.33 -16.44 9.03
CA ASP A 137 -3.79 -17.44 9.95
C ASP A 137 -3.15 -18.55 9.10
N GLU A 138 -1.88 -18.85 9.37
CA GLU A 138 -1.21 -20.03 8.84
C GLU A 138 -1.80 -21.26 9.52
N SER A 139 -2.97 -21.72 9.07
CA SER A 139 -3.41 -23.07 9.40
C SER A 139 -2.51 -24.04 8.64
N GLU A 140 -1.58 -24.66 9.37
CA GLU A 140 -0.79 -25.83 8.94
C GLU A 140 -1.66 -26.95 8.35
#